data_AF-A0AAD9T8E6-F1
#
_entry.id   AF-A0AAD9T8E6-F1
#
_cell.length_a   1.000
_cell.length_b   1.000
_cell.length_c   1.000
_cell.angle_alpha   90.00
_cell.angle_beta   90.00
_cell.angle_gamma   90.00
#
_symmetry.space_group_name_H-M   'P 1'
#
loop_
_entity.id
_entity.type
_entity.pdbx_description
1 polymer ?
#
loop_
_entity_poly.entity_id
_entity_poly.type
_entity_poly.pdbx_seq_one_letter_code
_entity_poly.pdbx_strand_id
1 'polypeptide(L)'
;MQARLEAYQEYIQSLDTQLREEMSRHAPLYGAGLDALSMTELETISRIHEEGLRQIHTIQQQRKGSPLSSPIMSPHTLPPHNHGLYPNAPPQVAVGLPPSIMPNGVGMHHSNGHVNGAMGPWYNHK
;
A
#
# COMPACT_ATOMS: atom_id res chain seq x y z
N MET A 1 -50.25 0.14 19.02
CA MET A 1 -49.28 -0.93 18.68
C MET A 1 -49.26 -1.18 17.18
N GLN A 2 -50.44 -1.40 16.56
CA GLN A 2 -50.60 -1.60 15.12
C GLN A 2 -49.97 -0.51 14.24
N ALA A 3 -50.29 0.76 14.48
CA ALA A 3 -49.71 1.89 13.71
C ALA A 3 -48.17 1.95 13.76
N ARG A 4 -47.55 1.46 14.83
CA ARG A 4 -46.08 1.42 14.96
C ARG A 4 -45.50 0.26 14.14
N LEU A 5 -46.19 -0.87 14.08
CA LEU A 5 -45.81 -2.00 13.21
C LEU A 5 -45.94 -1.61 11.73
N GLU A 6 -47.02 -0.92 11.37
CA GLU A 6 -47.23 -0.40 10.01
C GLU A 6 -46.12 0.60 9.63
N ALA A 7 -45.80 1.55 10.51
CA ALA A 7 -44.69 2.48 10.27
C ALA A 7 -43.33 1.77 10.12
N TYR A 8 -43.07 0.71 10.90
CA TYR A 8 -41.86 -0.09 10.73
C TYR A 8 -41.86 -0.85 9.41
N GLN A 9 -43.00 -1.38 8.99
CA GLN A 9 -43.12 -2.09 7.73
C GLN A 9 -42.87 -1.16 6.54
N GLU A 10 -43.46 0.04 6.55
CA GLU A 10 -43.21 1.08 5.52
C GLU A 10 -41.73 1.51 5.51
N TYR A 11 -41.13 1.69 6.68
CA TYR A 11 -39.72 2.06 6.79
C TYR A 11 -38.79 0.98 6.22
N ILE A 12 -39.06 -0.30 6.51
CA ILE A 12 -38.29 -1.43 5.96
C ILE A 12 -38.41 -1.46 4.43
N GLN A 13 -39.61 -1.27 3.88
CA GLN A 13 -39.81 -1.24 2.42
C GLN A 13 -39.08 -0.07 1.76
N SER A 14 -39.08 1.10 2.42
CA SER A 14 -38.33 2.26 1.98
C SER A 14 -36.83 1.98 1.96
N LEU A 15 -36.28 1.36 3.01
CA LEU A 15 -34.87 0.99 3.07
C LEU A 15 -34.49 -0.05 2.01
N ASP A 16 -35.32 -1.06 1.79
CA ASP A 16 -35.06 -2.10 0.77
C ASP A 16 -35.02 -1.50 -0.64
N THR A 17 -35.94 -0.56 -0.92
CA THR A 17 -35.99 0.16 -2.19
C THR A 17 -34.74 1.01 -2.38
N GLN A 18 -34.37 1.82 -1.39
CA GLN A 18 -33.17 2.65 -1.43
C GLN A 18 -31.90 1.81 -1.61
N LEU A 19 -31.81 0.69 -0.90
CA LEU A 19 -30.68 -0.23 -1.03
C LEU A 19 -30.59 -0.81 -2.44
N ARG A 20 -31.71 -1.27 -3.01
CA ARG A 20 -31.73 -1.83 -4.37
C ARG A 20 -31.32 -0.78 -5.41
N GLU A 21 -31.81 0.45 -5.28
CA GLU A 21 -31.42 1.56 -6.15
C GLU A 21 -29.92 1.86 -6.07
N GLU A 22 -29.37 1.92 -4.86
CA GLU A 22 -27.95 2.16 -4.64
C GLU A 22 -27.10 1.02 -5.22
N MET A 23 -27.47 -0.24 -4.95
CA MET A 23 -26.77 -1.40 -5.52
C MET A 23 -26.83 -1.39 -7.06
N SER A 24 -27.98 -1.05 -7.64
CA SER A 24 -28.13 -0.94 -9.09
C SER A 24 -27.27 0.18 -9.68
N ARG A 25 -27.18 1.33 -9.00
CA ARG A 25 -26.37 2.47 -9.44
C ARG A 25 -24.88 2.15 -9.43
N HIS A 26 -24.42 1.38 -8.44
CA HIS A 26 -23.01 1.03 -8.29
C HIS A 26 -22.61 -0.28 -8.98
N ALA A 27 -23.57 -1.07 -9.47
CA ALA A 27 -23.33 -2.33 -10.17
C ALA A 27 -22.27 -2.25 -11.29
N PRO A 28 -22.19 -1.18 -12.11
CA PRO A 28 -21.17 -1.07 -13.15
C PRO A 28 -19.73 -1.05 -12.64
N LEU A 29 -19.49 -0.54 -11.43
CA LEU A 29 -18.15 -0.56 -10.82
C LEU A 29 -17.66 -1.99 -10.55
N TYR A 30 -18.58 -2.94 -10.43
CA TYR A 30 -18.33 -4.37 -10.27
C TYR A 30 -18.45 -5.16 -11.58
N GLY A 31 -18.65 -4.49 -12.71
CA GLY A 31 -18.70 -5.10 -14.04
C GLY A 31 -20.08 -5.58 -14.49
N ALA A 32 -21.16 -5.22 -13.79
CA ALA A 32 -22.53 -5.58 -14.18
C ALA A 32 -23.23 -4.44 -14.94
N GLY A 33 -23.96 -4.77 -16.01
CA GLY A 33 -24.77 -3.80 -16.77
C GLY A 33 -23.96 -2.78 -17.59
N LEU A 34 -22.72 -3.12 -17.97
CA LEU A 34 -21.84 -2.23 -18.72
C LEU A 34 -22.39 -1.88 -20.12
N ASP A 35 -23.17 -2.77 -20.72
CA ASP A 35 -23.79 -2.61 -22.04
C ASP A 35 -24.84 -1.50 -22.11
N ALA A 36 -25.42 -1.10 -20.97
CA ALA A 36 -26.39 -0.03 -20.87
C ALA A 36 -25.75 1.37 -20.67
N LEU A 37 -24.44 1.43 -20.42
CA LEU A 37 -23.73 2.67 -20.16
C LEU A 37 -23.32 3.39 -21.45
N SER A 38 -23.21 4.71 -21.37
CA SER A 38 -22.62 5.53 -22.43
C SER A 38 -21.11 5.32 -22.54
N MET A 39 -20.53 5.71 -23.68
CA MET A 39 -19.07 5.62 -23.88
C MET A 39 -18.28 6.43 -22.85
N THR A 40 -18.79 7.59 -22.42
CA THR A 40 -18.14 8.42 -21.40
C THR A 40 -18.16 7.77 -20.01
N GLU A 41 -19.27 7.11 -19.66
CA GLU A 41 -19.36 6.34 -18.41
C GLU A 41 -18.43 5.13 -18.45
N LEU A 42 -18.39 4.38 -19.55
CA LEU A 42 -17.45 3.27 -19.73
C LEU A 42 -15.99 3.71 -19.62
N GLU A 43 -15.62 4.85 -20.23
CA GLU A 43 -14.28 5.40 -20.10
C GLU A 43 -13.95 5.76 -18.64
N THR A 44 -14.92 6.32 -17.92
CA THR A 44 -14.77 6.67 -16.50
C THR A 44 -14.54 5.40 -15.66
N ILE A 45 -15.35 4.36 -15.85
CA ILE A 45 -15.20 3.06 -15.17
C ILE A 45 -13.83 2.44 -15.50
N SER A 46 -13.42 2.46 -16.77
CA SER A 46 -12.12 1.95 -17.20
C SER A 46 -10.96 2.65 -16.49
N ARG A 47 -10.99 3.99 -16.43
CA ARG A 47 -9.95 4.77 -15.72
C ARG A 47 -9.89 4.42 -14.24
N ILE A 48 -11.03 4.23 -13.58
CA ILE A 48 -11.09 3.81 -12.18
C ILE A 48 -10.43 2.43 -12.00
N HIS A 49 -10.73 1.47 -12.86
CA HIS A 49 -10.17 0.12 -12.79
C HIS A 49 -8.67 0.08 -13.08
N GLU A 50 -8.20 0.80 -14.11
CA GLU A 50 -6.77 0.88 -14.45
C GLU A 50 -5.95 1.47 -13.29
N GLU A 51 -6.47 2.56 -12.69
CA GLU A 51 -5.85 3.19 -11.53
C GLU A 51 -5.81 2.22 -10.33
N GLY A 52 -6.94 1.56 -10.05
CA GLY A 52 -7.03 0.57 -8.97
C GLY A 52 -6.03 -0.57 -9.14
N LEU A 53 -5.89 -1.11 -10.35
CA LEU A 53 -4.92 -2.16 -10.66
C LEU A 53 -3.47 -1.68 -10.46
N ARG A 54 -3.15 -0.45 -10.87
CA ARG A 54 -1.80 0.12 -10.65
C ARG A 54 -1.46 0.21 -9.16
N GLN A 55 -2.40 0.62 -8.34
CA GLN A 55 -2.24 0.67 -6.88
C GLN A 55 -2.08 -0.73 -6.29
N ILE A 56 -2.91 -1.68 -6.71
CA ILE A 56 -2.81 -3.09 -6.30
C ILE A 56 -1.43 -3.65 -6.63
N HIS A 57 -0.93 -3.45 -7.85
CA HIS A 57 0.41 -3.91 -8.25
C HIS A 57 1.51 -3.30 -7.38
N THR A 58 1.41 -2.00 -7.08
CA THR A 58 2.38 -1.32 -6.20
C THR A 58 2.40 -1.94 -4.81
N ILE A 59 1.22 -2.18 -4.21
CA ILE A 59 1.09 -2.81 -2.90
C ILE A 59 1.61 -4.25 -2.93
N GLN A 60 1.30 -5.01 -3.98
CA GLN A 60 1.78 -6.38 -4.15
C GLN A 60 3.32 -6.44 -4.22
N GLN A 61 3.95 -5.52 -4.96
CA GLN A 61 5.41 -5.43 -5.04
C GLN A 61 6.04 -5.07 -3.69
N GLN A 62 5.47 -4.10 -2.96
CA GLN A 62 5.95 -3.75 -1.62
C GLN A 62 5.86 -4.93 -0.65
N ARG A 63 4.76 -5.70 -0.69
CA ARG A 63 4.59 -6.88 0.16
C ARG A 63 5.52 -8.02 -0.23
N LYS A 64 5.71 -8.25 -1.53
CA LYS A 64 6.58 -9.33 -2.06
C LYS A 64 8.08 -8.99 -1.93
N GLY A 65 8.43 -7.71 -1.97
CA GLY A 65 9.79 -7.18 -1.77
C GLY A 65 10.09 -6.80 -0.31
N SER A 66 9.18 -7.07 0.64
CA SER A 66 9.45 -6.84 2.05
C SER A 66 10.45 -7.89 2.57
N PRO A 67 11.59 -7.48 3.16
CA PRO A 67 12.66 -8.39 3.59
C PRO A 67 12.28 -9.32 4.77
N LEU A 68 11.01 -9.34 5.18
CA LEU A 68 10.51 -10.14 6.30
C LEU A 68 9.80 -11.44 5.87
N SER A 69 9.83 -11.80 4.58
CA SER A 69 9.28 -13.07 4.08
C SER A 69 10.24 -13.82 3.13
N SER A 70 11.50 -14.01 3.57
CA SER A 70 12.43 -15.13 3.22
C SER A 70 12.87 -15.34 1.74
N PRO A 71 14.08 -15.90 1.43
CA PRO A 71 14.81 -16.89 2.23
C PRO A 71 16.25 -16.52 2.58
N ILE A 72 16.72 -17.15 3.66
CA ILE A 72 18.11 -17.57 3.84
C ILE A 72 18.66 -18.08 2.49
N MET A 73 19.92 -17.75 2.20
CA MET A 73 20.72 -18.07 1.00
C MET A 73 20.78 -16.97 -0.09
N SER A 74 21.63 -15.96 0.17
CA SER A 74 22.54 -15.49 -0.89
C SER A 74 23.86 -16.23 -0.72
N PRO A 75 24.19 -17.21 -1.56
CA PRO A 75 25.56 -17.66 -1.71
C PRO A 75 26.15 -16.97 -2.93
N HIS A 76 27.39 -16.47 -2.79
CA HIS A 76 28.26 -15.97 -3.87
C HIS A 76 27.88 -14.55 -4.36
N THR A 77 28.70 -13.53 -4.15
CA THR A 77 29.93 -13.31 -4.92
C THR A 77 31.06 -12.71 -4.06
N LEU A 78 32.07 -13.52 -3.73
CA LEU A 78 33.39 -13.02 -3.39
C LEU A 78 34.06 -12.52 -4.68
N PRO A 79 34.68 -11.34 -4.74
CA PRO A 79 35.47 -10.91 -5.88
C PRO A 79 36.74 -11.78 -6.00
N PRO A 80 37.15 -12.24 -7.20
CA PRO A 80 38.41 -12.91 -7.37
C PRO A 80 39.52 -11.85 -7.46
N HIS A 81 40.38 -11.77 -6.46
CA HIS A 81 41.68 -11.10 -6.61
C HIS A 81 42.80 -12.07 -6.26
N ASN A 82 43.29 -12.73 -7.32
CA ASN A 82 44.59 -13.36 -7.35
C ASN A 82 45.67 -12.32 -7.73
N HIS A 83 46.92 -12.67 -7.41
CA HIS A 83 48.19 -11.99 -7.67
C HIS A 83 48.50 -10.88 -6.64
N GLY A 84 49.63 -10.84 -5.91
CA GLY A 84 50.87 -11.59 -5.92
C GLY A 84 51.91 -10.71 -5.18
N LEU A 85 52.67 -11.31 -4.25
CA LEU A 85 54.00 -10.90 -3.75
C LEU A 85 54.32 -9.39 -3.59
N TYR A 86 54.26 -8.89 -2.34
CA TYR A 86 55.27 -8.06 -1.61
C TYR A 86 54.58 -7.22 -0.51
N PRO A 87 55.13 -7.14 0.73
CA PRO A 87 54.66 -6.19 1.74
C PRO A 87 55.60 -4.97 1.78
N ASN A 88 55.08 -3.74 1.62
CA ASN A 88 55.75 -2.58 2.23
C ASN A 88 54.89 -1.31 2.33
N ALA A 89 54.96 -0.72 3.53
CA ALA A 89 54.85 0.71 3.89
C ALA A 89 53.57 1.23 4.61
N PRO A 90 53.72 2.06 5.68
CA PRO A 90 52.64 2.53 6.59
C PRO A 90 52.07 3.93 6.22
N PRO A 91 51.05 4.47 6.93
CA PRO A 91 50.16 5.51 6.42
C PRO A 91 50.76 6.93 6.51
N GLN A 92 50.50 7.75 5.49
CA GLN A 92 50.86 9.18 5.50
C GLN A 92 49.70 10.00 6.06
N VAL A 93 49.93 10.53 7.26
CA VAL A 93 49.15 11.60 7.88
C VAL A 93 49.39 12.91 7.12
N ALA A 94 48.33 13.59 6.71
CA ALA A 94 48.39 14.98 6.25
C ALA A 94 47.50 15.84 7.15
N VAL A 95 48.17 16.70 7.92
CA VAL A 95 47.66 17.62 8.92
C VAL A 95 47.23 18.92 8.24
N GLY A 96 46.05 19.47 8.57
CA GLY A 96 45.75 20.88 8.32
C GLY A 96 44.26 21.25 8.30
N LEU A 97 43.82 21.94 9.37
CA LEU A 97 42.64 22.84 9.52
C LEU A 97 41.41 22.31 10.31
N PRO A 98 41.11 22.93 11.47
CA PRO A 98 39.76 23.23 11.97
C PRO A 98 39.56 24.76 12.17
N PRO A 99 38.39 25.33 12.60
CA PRO A 99 37.03 24.80 12.80
C PRO A 99 35.88 25.72 12.25
N SER A 100 34.63 25.30 12.53
CA SER A 100 33.53 26.15 13.05
C SER A 100 32.40 26.57 12.08
N ILE A 101 31.16 26.14 12.39
CA ILE A 101 30.03 26.98 12.86
C ILE A 101 28.75 26.14 12.81
N MET A 102 28.25 25.74 13.98
CA MET A 102 26.82 25.46 14.18
C MET A 102 26.11 26.81 14.36
N PRO A 103 24.85 26.93 13.88
CA PRO A 103 23.84 27.49 14.76
C PRO A 103 22.61 26.60 14.86
N ASN A 104 22.18 26.41 16.11
CA ASN A 104 20.98 25.73 16.56
C ASN A 104 19.71 26.15 15.81
N GLY A 105 18.96 25.16 15.33
CA GLY A 105 17.53 25.25 15.04
C GLY A 105 16.78 24.27 15.92
N VAL A 106 16.15 24.79 16.97
CA VAL A 106 15.35 24.07 17.95
C VAL A 106 13.99 23.69 17.35
N GLY A 107 13.57 22.44 17.53
CA GLY A 107 12.17 22.15 17.84
C GLY A 107 11.42 21.19 16.90
N MET A 108 10.77 20.23 17.56
CA MET A 108 9.52 19.53 17.19
C MET A 108 9.69 18.13 16.57
N HIS A 109 9.67 17.08 17.38
CA HIS A 109 8.48 16.44 17.98
C HIS A 109 7.68 15.65 16.92
N HIS A 110 7.91 14.34 16.83
CA HIS A 110 7.03 13.30 17.38
C HIS A 110 7.57 11.91 16.98
N SER A 111 8.09 11.16 17.95
CA SER A 111 8.20 9.70 17.84
C SER A 111 6.77 9.16 17.94
N ASN A 112 6.18 8.74 16.82
CA ASN A 112 4.90 8.04 16.88
C ASN A 112 5.12 6.53 16.81
N GLY A 113 4.69 5.88 17.89
CA GLY A 113 4.82 4.47 18.15
C GLY A 113 4.24 3.61 17.03
N HIS A 114 5.05 2.62 16.71
CA HIS A 114 4.73 1.39 16.04
C HIS A 114 3.48 0.72 16.65
N VAL A 115 2.36 0.74 15.92
CA VAL A 115 1.18 -0.10 16.17
C VAL A 115 1.07 -1.12 15.04
N ASN A 116 1.78 -2.23 15.18
CA ASN A 116 1.57 -3.42 14.37
C ASN A 116 0.21 -4.05 14.72
N GLY A 117 -0.82 -3.72 13.96
CA GLY A 117 -2.03 -4.55 13.87
C GLY A 117 -1.80 -5.61 12.80
N ALA A 118 -1.48 -6.84 13.22
CA ALA A 118 -1.46 -8.00 12.35
C ALA A 118 -2.89 -8.27 11.83
N MET A 119 -3.24 -7.67 10.69
CA MET A 119 -4.44 -8.01 9.93
C MET A 119 -4.16 -9.31 9.18
N GLY A 120 -4.64 -10.43 9.72
CA GLY A 120 -4.60 -11.73 9.05
C GLY A 120 -5.38 -11.73 7.72
N PRO A 121 -5.19 -12.75 6.85
CA PRO A 121 -5.85 -12.82 5.54
C PRO A 121 -7.38 -12.82 5.70
N TRP A 122 -8.07 -11.89 5.05
CA TRP A 122 -9.53 -11.66 5.18
C TRP A 122 -10.39 -12.69 4.43
N TYR A 123 -9.79 -13.77 3.92
CA TYR A 123 -10.46 -14.77 3.10
C TYR A 123 -9.71 -16.10 3.22
N ASN A 124 -10.25 -16.99 4.06
CA ASN A 124 -10.01 -18.43 3.95
C ASN A 124 -11.25 -19.02 3.30
N HIS A 125 -11.12 -19.50 2.06
CA HIS A 125 -12.03 -20.50 1.53
C HIS A 125 -11.60 -21.86 2.08
N LYS A 126 -12.52 -22.53 2.77
CA LYS A 126 -12.42 -23.96 3.04
C LYS A 126 -12.73 -24.75 1.79
#